data_AF-A0A963TAA5-F1
#
_entry.id   AF-A0A963TAA5-F1
#
_cell.length_a   1.000
_cell.length_b   1.000
_cell.length_c   1.000
_cell.angle_alpha   90.00
_cell.angle_beta   90.00
_cell.angle_gamma   90.00
#
_symmetry.space_group_name_H-M   'P 1'
#
loop_
_entity.id
_entity.type
_entity.pdbx_description
1 polymer ?
#
loop_
_entity_poly.entity_id
_entity_poly.type
_entity_poly.pdbx_seq_one_letter_code
_entity_poly.pdbx_strand_id
1 'polypeptide(L)'
;MQRLKILHDEMLTGGISFCFTGYMSEEVVLGIGKALRKKFAIDELDKRTSMGMFSIFVEMVQNVVRYSAENRTDDLDPVIIDLRYGVLSIGQQDGRYFVACGNLIEEAHVPRLRDSLTHIKSLDKDGLKKLFRKSLQREVPEG
;
A
#
# COMPACT_ATOMS: atom_id res chain seq x y z
N MET A 1 24.98 -10.65 -8.21
CA MET A 1 24.96 -9.24 -8.65
C MET A 1 24.13 -8.99 -9.91
N GLN A 2 24.20 -9.82 -10.97
CA GLN A 2 23.44 -9.59 -12.22
C GLN A 2 21.92 -9.45 -12.04
N ARG A 3 21.28 -10.28 -11.20
CA ARG A 3 19.83 -10.19 -10.92
C ARG A 3 19.42 -8.88 -10.23
N LEU A 4 20.23 -8.39 -9.30
CA LEU A 4 19.95 -7.12 -8.61
C LEU A 4 20.04 -5.94 -9.57
N LYS A 5 20.99 -5.97 -10.51
CA LYS A 5 21.06 -4.97 -11.57
C LYS A 5 19.82 -5.00 -12.46
N ILE A 6 19.40 -6.19 -12.91
CA ILE A 6 18.18 -6.34 -13.73
C ILE A 6 16.96 -5.76 -13.00
N LEU A 7 16.76 -6.14 -11.73
CA LEU A 7 15.67 -5.62 -10.92
C LEU A 7 15.74 -4.09 -10.77
N HIS A 8 16.93 -3.55 -10.53
CA HIS A 8 17.13 -2.10 -10.45
C HIS A 8 16.77 -1.40 -11.77
N ASP A 9 17.19 -1.95 -12.91
CA ASP A 9 16.90 -1.37 -14.22
C ASP A 9 15.39 -1.47 -14.56
N GLU A 10 14.72 -2.55 -14.15
CA GLU A 10 13.26 -2.70 -14.23
C GLU A 10 12.54 -1.67 -13.36
N MET A 11 13.00 -1.47 -12.12
CA MET A 11 12.46 -0.45 -11.22
C MET A 11 12.60 0.95 -11.81
N LEU A 12 13.77 1.29 -12.36
CA LEU A 12 13.98 2.58 -13.03
C LEU A 12 13.06 2.76 -14.24
N THR A 13 12.92 1.71 -15.06
CA THR A 13 12.04 1.73 -16.24
C THR A 13 10.57 1.91 -15.85
N GLY A 14 10.15 1.31 -14.74
CA GLY A 14 8.81 1.48 -14.17
C GLY A 14 8.62 2.76 -13.35
N GLY A 15 9.63 3.64 -13.28
CA GLY A 15 9.57 4.87 -12.47
C GLY A 15 9.50 4.60 -10.96
N ILE A 16 9.84 3.39 -10.51
CA ILE A 16 9.82 2.99 -9.11
C ILE A 16 11.08 3.52 -8.43
N SER A 17 10.86 4.35 -7.43
CA SER A 17 11.92 5.04 -6.69
C SER A 17 12.13 4.46 -5.29
N PHE A 18 11.16 3.71 -4.80
CA PHE A 18 11.19 3.00 -3.52
C PHE A 18 10.40 1.71 -3.64
N CYS A 19 10.94 0.60 -3.14
CA CYS A 19 10.25 -0.68 -3.07
C CYS A 19 10.64 -1.41 -1.79
N PHE A 20 9.67 -2.05 -1.15
CA PHE A 20 9.83 -2.91 0.01
C PHE A 20 9.04 -4.19 -0.21
N THR A 21 9.63 -5.34 0.11
CA THR A 21 8.95 -6.64 0.16
C THR A 21 9.34 -7.34 1.46
N GLY A 22 8.37 -7.77 2.25
CA GLY A 22 8.65 -8.36 3.56
C GLY A 22 7.50 -8.25 4.56
N TYR A 23 7.80 -8.65 5.80
CA TYR A 23 6.90 -8.50 6.93
C TYR A 23 6.80 -7.03 7.36
N MET A 24 5.57 -6.53 7.46
CA MET A 24 5.27 -5.14 7.82
C MET A 24 5.03 -5.01 9.32
N SER A 25 6.11 -5.03 10.11
CA SER A 25 6.04 -4.67 11.53
C SER A 25 5.83 -3.17 11.72
N GLU A 26 5.35 -2.74 12.90
CA GLU A 26 5.17 -1.32 13.21
C GLU A 26 6.47 -0.51 13.00
N GLU A 27 7.60 -1.05 13.44
CA GLU A 27 8.91 -0.41 13.29
C GLU A 27 9.31 -0.25 11.82
N VAL A 28 9.08 -1.29 10.99
CA VAL A 28 9.36 -1.27 9.56
C VAL A 28 8.48 -0.21 8.89
N VAL A 29 7.18 -0.20 9.16
CA VAL A 29 6.22 0.76 8.60
C VAL A 29 6.61 2.19 8.98
N LEU A 30 6.99 2.43 10.24
CA LEU A 30 7.44 3.74 10.70
C LEU A 30 8.74 4.17 10.00
N GLY A 31 9.69 3.25 9.83
CA GLY A 31 10.94 3.47 9.11
C GLY A 31 10.71 3.85 7.65
N ILE A 32 9.84 3.12 6.96
CA ILE A 32 9.43 3.41 5.58
C ILE A 32 8.78 4.79 5.51
N GLY A 33 7.83 5.09 6.42
CA GLY A 33 7.16 6.39 6.45
C GLY A 33 8.12 7.57 6.62
N LYS A 34 9.15 7.42 7.47
CA LYS A 34 10.21 8.43 7.64
C LYS A 34 11.04 8.60 6.35
N ALA A 35 11.42 7.50 5.71
CA ALA A 35 12.17 7.51 4.45
C ALA A 35 11.39 8.21 3.34
N LEU A 36 10.09 7.93 3.20
CA LEU A 36 9.22 8.55 2.21
C LEU A 36 9.07 10.05 2.42
N ARG A 37 8.84 10.49 3.66
CA ARG A 37 8.77 11.93 3.97
C ARG A 37 10.05 12.67 3.59
N LYS A 38 11.21 12.07 3.88
CA LYS A 38 12.51 12.63 3.51
C LYS A 38 12.67 12.68 1.99
N LYS A 39 12.24 11.63 1.29
CA LYS A 39 12.26 11.58 -0.18
C LYS A 39 11.37 12.65 -0.80
N PHE A 40 10.13 12.80 -0.35
CA PHE A 40 9.24 13.84 -0.86
C PHE A 40 9.79 15.26 -0.64
N ALA A 41 10.56 15.47 0.43
CA ALA A 41 11.25 16.75 0.65
C ALA A 41 12.42 16.96 -0.31
N ILE A 42 13.20 15.90 -0.62
CA ILE A 42 14.30 15.94 -1.60
C ILE A 42 13.77 16.18 -3.01
N ASP A 43 12.66 15.54 -3.36
CA ASP A 43 12.01 15.67 -4.67
C ASP A 43 11.16 16.96 -4.77
N GLU A 44 11.19 17.83 -3.74
CA GLU A 44 10.49 19.12 -3.66
C GLU A 44 8.98 19.05 -3.97
N LEU A 45 8.31 17.97 -3.53
CA LEU A 45 6.86 17.84 -3.72
C LEU A 45 6.13 18.95 -2.96
N ASP A 46 5.11 19.50 -3.62
CA ASP A 46 4.20 20.43 -2.95
C ASP A 46 3.49 19.72 -1.78
N LYS A 47 3.10 20.52 -0.78
CA LYS A 47 2.49 20.02 0.45
C LYS A 47 1.25 19.17 0.21
N ARG A 48 0.41 19.50 -0.78
CA ARG A 48 -0.83 18.77 -1.07
C ARG A 48 -0.50 17.40 -1.63
N THR A 49 0.41 17.31 -2.60
CA THR A 49 0.84 16.03 -3.18
C THR A 49 1.53 15.16 -2.15
N SER A 50 2.44 15.73 -1.35
CA SER A 50 3.15 15.01 -0.28
C SER A 50 2.18 14.43 0.77
N MET A 51 1.21 15.22 1.23
CA MET A 51 0.19 14.73 2.16
C MET A 51 -0.72 13.65 1.55
N GLY A 52 -1.13 13.81 0.29
CA GLY A 52 -1.92 12.81 -0.43
C GLY A 52 -1.19 11.49 -0.56
N MET A 53 0.06 11.53 -1.01
CA MET A 53 0.92 10.35 -1.15
C MET A 53 1.15 9.64 0.19
N PHE A 54 1.40 10.40 1.25
CA PHE A 54 1.58 9.82 2.58
C PHE A 54 0.30 9.19 3.12
N SER A 55 -0.87 9.82 2.89
CA SER A 55 -2.16 9.25 3.26
C SER A 55 -2.42 7.94 2.53
N ILE A 56 -2.17 7.88 1.22
CA ILE A 56 -2.34 6.65 0.42
C ILE A 56 -1.39 5.56 0.93
N PHE A 57 -0.13 5.90 1.23
CA PHE A 57 0.82 4.97 1.81
C PHE A 57 0.30 4.34 3.11
N VAL A 58 -0.20 5.16 4.05
CA VAL A 58 -0.72 4.67 5.33
C VAL A 58 -1.89 3.71 5.12
N GLU A 59 -2.88 4.10 4.31
CA GLU A 59 -4.05 3.26 4.01
C GLU A 59 -3.65 1.94 3.34
N MET A 60 -2.71 1.98 2.39
CA MET A 60 -2.24 0.78 1.70
C MET A 60 -1.51 -0.17 2.65
N VAL A 61 -0.67 0.33 3.55
CA VAL A 61 -0.02 -0.49 4.57
C VAL A 61 -1.05 -1.07 5.55
N GLN A 62 -2.02 -0.28 5.99
CA GLN A 62 -3.09 -0.75 6.85
C GLN A 62 -3.91 -1.87 6.19
N ASN A 63 -4.15 -1.78 4.88
CA ASN A 63 -4.82 -2.86 4.13
C ASN A 63 -3.99 -4.15 4.14
N VAL A 64 -2.68 -4.07 3.94
CA VAL A 64 -1.80 -5.25 4.01
C VAL A 64 -1.80 -5.85 5.43
N VAL A 65 -1.62 -5.02 6.46
CA VAL A 65 -1.60 -5.43 7.86
C VAL A 65 -2.94 -6.04 8.31
N ARG A 66 -4.05 -5.60 7.72
CA ARG A 66 -5.38 -6.11 8.06
C ARG A 66 -5.75 -7.40 7.32
N TYR A 67 -5.31 -7.55 6.07
CA TYR A 67 -5.89 -8.53 5.15
C TYR A 67 -4.89 -9.50 4.51
N SER A 68 -3.59 -9.39 4.77
CA SER A 68 -2.63 -10.35 4.18
C SER A 68 -2.84 -11.75 4.72
N ALA A 69 -3.19 -12.70 3.85
CA ALA A 69 -3.31 -14.11 4.22
C ALA A 69 -1.95 -14.75 4.54
N GLU A 70 -0.85 -14.15 4.10
CA GLU A 70 0.50 -14.56 4.50
C GLU A 70 0.87 -13.86 5.80
N ASN A 71 0.79 -14.61 6.89
CA ASN A 71 1.16 -14.16 8.22
C ASN A 71 2.18 -15.08 8.87
N ARG A 72 2.87 -14.55 9.88
CA ARG A 72 3.62 -15.36 10.84
C ARG A 72 3.13 -15.01 12.23
N THR A 73 2.56 -16.00 12.89
CA THR A 73 2.47 -16.07 14.34
C THR A 73 3.74 -16.76 14.81
N ASP A 74 4.57 -16.07 15.60
CA ASP A 74 5.76 -16.71 16.16
C ASP A 74 5.33 -17.56 17.36
N ASP A 75 5.40 -18.88 17.25
CA ASP A 75 4.99 -19.81 18.32
C ASP A 75 5.91 -19.73 19.56
N LEU A 76 7.04 -19.02 19.46
CA LEU A 76 8.07 -18.93 20.50
C LEU A 76 7.95 -17.67 21.37
N ASP A 77 7.22 -16.65 20.92
CA ASP A 77 7.03 -15.42 21.69
C ASP A 77 5.60 -14.87 21.48
N PRO A 78 4.69 -15.02 22.45
CA PRO A 78 3.31 -14.55 22.34
C PRO A 78 3.18 -13.02 22.23
N VAL A 79 4.31 -12.28 22.31
CA VAL A 79 4.38 -10.84 22.13
C VAL A 79 4.66 -10.45 20.66
N ILE A 80 5.12 -11.37 19.80
CA ILE A 80 5.34 -11.07 18.38
C ILE A 80 3.99 -11.06 17.67
N ILE A 81 3.50 -9.82 17.55
CA ILE A 81 2.31 -9.36 16.83
C ILE A 81 2.24 -10.04 15.45
N ASP A 82 1.08 -10.60 15.12
CA ASP A 82 0.64 -11.07 13.80
C ASP A 82 1.27 -10.27 12.64
N LEU A 83 2.42 -10.75 12.14
CA LEU A 83 3.19 -10.06 11.12
C LEU A 83 2.62 -10.40 9.75
N ARG A 84 2.16 -9.38 9.02
CA ARG A 84 1.64 -9.54 7.66
C ARG A 84 2.72 -9.30 6.61
N TYR A 85 2.82 -10.20 5.64
CA TYR A 85 3.75 -10.08 4.52
C TYR A 85 3.10 -9.28 3.37
N GLY A 86 3.88 -8.44 2.70
CA GLY A 86 3.45 -7.80 1.48
C GLY A 86 4.57 -7.07 0.75
N VAL A 87 4.18 -6.46 -0.38
CA VAL A 87 5.02 -5.60 -1.20
C VAL A 87 4.43 -4.19 -1.25
N LEU A 88 5.29 -3.18 -1.23
CA LEU A 88 4.97 -1.77 -1.39
C LEU A 88 5.94 -1.16 -2.38
N SER A 89 5.45 -0.39 -3.34
CA SER A 89 6.26 0.38 -4.27
C SER A 89 5.73 1.79 -4.42
N ILE A 90 6.65 2.75 -4.56
CA ILE A 90 6.35 4.17 -4.73
C ILE A 90 7.21 4.71 -5.85
N GLY A 91 6.59 5.45 -6.73
CA GLY A 91 7.24 5.93 -7.93
C GLY A 91 6.52 7.10 -8.57
N GLN A 92 7.03 7.46 -9.75
CA GLN A 92 6.47 8.48 -10.59
C GLN A 92 6.46 7.99 -12.04
N GLN A 93 5.34 8.16 -12.72
CA GLN A 93 5.18 7.83 -14.13
C GLN A 93 4.34 8.92 -14.81
N ASP A 94 4.77 9.38 -15.98
CA ASP A 94 4.06 10.42 -16.76
C ASP A 94 3.75 11.69 -15.96
N GLY A 95 4.69 12.12 -15.12
CA GLY A 95 4.55 13.30 -14.24
C GLY A 95 3.62 13.10 -13.05
N ARG A 96 3.08 11.90 -12.84
CA ARG A 96 2.16 11.56 -11.74
C ARG A 96 2.82 10.61 -10.76
N TYR A 97 2.63 10.86 -9.47
CA TYR A 97 3.09 9.96 -8.42
C TYR A 97 2.11 8.80 -8.23
N PHE A 98 2.65 7.64 -7.87
CA PHE A 98 1.85 6.47 -7.53
C PHE A 98 2.39 5.76 -6.28
N VAL A 99 1.46 5.11 -5.58
CA VAL A 99 1.73 4.14 -4.52
C VAL A 99 1.02 2.85 -4.93
N ALA A 100 1.72 1.72 -4.92
CA ALA A 100 1.15 0.42 -5.18
C ALA A 100 1.54 -0.55 -4.06
N CYS A 101 0.58 -1.34 -3.60
CA CYS A 101 0.79 -2.42 -2.65
C CYS A 101 0.26 -3.74 -3.19
N GLY A 102 0.78 -4.84 -2.67
CA GLY A 102 0.29 -6.18 -2.91
C GLY A 102 0.49 -7.06 -1.68
N ASN A 103 -0.44 -7.98 -1.47
CA ASN A 103 -0.37 -8.99 -0.42
C ASN A 103 -1.17 -10.22 -0.88
N LEU A 104 -0.86 -11.37 -0.28
CA LEU A 104 -1.65 -12.58 -0.49
C LEU A 104 -3.04 -12.40 0.11
N ILE A 105 -4.07 -12.93 -0.54
CA ILE A 105 -5.45 -12.97 -0.04
C ILE A 105 -6.03 -14.36 -0.28
N GLU A 106 -7.04 -14.74 0.50
CA GLU A 106 -7.80 -15.96 0.26
C GLU A 106 -8.64 -15.85 -1.02
N GLU A 107 -8.73 -16.94 -1.78
CA GLU A 107 -9.45 -16.98 -3.05
C GLU A 107 -10.94 -16.63 -2.87
N ALA A 108 -11.54 -16.97 -1.73
CA ALA A 108 -12.91 -16.66 -1.38
C ALA A 108 -13.21 -15.15 -1.37
N HIS A 109 -12.22 -14.29 -1.11
CA HIS A 109 -12.38 -12.84 -1.07
C HIS A 109 -12.25 -12.17 -2.44
N VAL A 110 -11.71 -12.87 -3.44
CA VAL A 110 -11.42 -12.33 -4.78
C VAL A 110 -12.67 -11.79 -5.49
N PRO A 111 -13.81 -12.50 -5.56
CA PRO A 111 -15.00 -11.99 -6.27
C PRO A 111 -15.50 -10.68 -5.66
N ARG A 112 -15.63 -10.62 -4.33
CA ARG A 112 -16.10 -9.44 -3.59
C ARG A 112 -15.20 -8.23 -3.81
N LEU A 113 -13.88 -8.42 -3.73
CA LEU A 113 -12.91 -7.35 -3.97
C LEU A 113 -12.98 -6.86 -5.42
N ARG A 114 -13.06 -7.78 -6.39
CA ARG A 114 -13.18 -7.44 -7.82
C ARG A 114 -14.43 -6.62 -8.10
N ASP A 115 -15.59 -7.03 -7.57
CA ASP A 115 -16.85 -6.34 -7.76
C ASP A 115 -16.81 -4.94 -7.12
N SER A 116 -16.27 -4.84 -5.90
CA SER A 116 -16.11 -3.57 -5.20
C SER A 116 -15.21 -2.60 -5.96
N LEU A 117 -14.04 -3.05 -6.41
CA LEU A 117 -13.09 -2.22 -7.18
C LEU A 117 -13.67 -1.82 -8.55
N THR A 118 -14.39 -2.73 -9.21
CA THR A 118 -15.06 -2.44 -10.48
C THR A 118 -16.14 -1.38 -10.31
N HIS A 119 -16.95 -1.48 -9.23
CA HIS A 119 -17.93 -0.46 -8.89
C HIS A 119 -17.26 0.89 -8.62
N ILE A 120 -16.23 0.94 -7.74
CA ILE A 120 -15.51 2.18 -7.42
C ILE A 120 -14.94 2.83 -8.68
N LYS A 121 -14.32 2.05 -9.57
CA LYS A 121 -13.74 2.55 -10.84
C LYS A 121 -14.80 3.15 -11.78
N SER A 122 -16.04 2.69 -11.71
CA SER A 122 -17.14 3.21 -12.54
C SER A 122 -17.70 4.55 -12.07
N LEU A 123 -17.39 4.98 -10.83
CA LEU A 123 -17.95 6.19 -10.25
C LEU A 123 -17.17 7.44 -10.67
N ASP A 124 -17.91 8.53 -10.89
CA ASP A 124 -17.32 9.86 -11.01
C ASP A 124 -16.97 10.45 -9.63
N LYS A 125 -16.44 11.67 -9.62
CA LYS A 125 -15.99 12.35 -8.39
C LYS A 125 -17.12 12.49 -7.35
N ASP A 126 -18.34 12.75 -7.78
CA ASP A 126 -19.46 12.95 -6.86
C ASP A 126 -20.05 11.62 -6.38
N GLY A 127 -20.05 10.60 -7.24
CA GLY A 127 -20.32 9.21 -6.89
C GLY A 127 -19.36 8.68 -5.83
N LEU A 128 -18.05 8.91 -6.00
CA LEU A 128 -17.02 8.52 -5.02
C LEU A 128 -17.25 9.19 -3.66
N LYS A 129 -17.54 10.49 -3.64
CA LYS A 129 -17.87 11.21 -2.39
C LYS A 129 -19.11 10.64 -1.71
N LYS A 130 -20.16 10.32 -2.47
CA LYS A 130 -21.39 9.71 -1.94
C LYS A 130 -21.10 8.34 -1.36
N LEU A 131 -20.32 7.50 -2.06
CA LEU A 131 -19.93 6.18 -1.59
C LEU A 131 -19.09 6.27 -0.31
N PHE A 132 -18.10 7.15 -0.27
CA PHE A 132 -17.27 7.39 0.92
C PHE A 132 -18.10 7.81 2.14
N ARG A 133 -19.05 8.74 1.98
CA ARG A 133 -19.93 9.14 3.09
C ARG A 133 -20.77 7.98 3.62
N LYS A 134 -21.22 7.07 2.73
CA LYS A 134 -21.96 5.87 3.13
C LYS A 134 -21.07 4.87 3.86
N SER A 135 -19.79 4.73 3.48
CA SER A 135 -18.89 3.78 4.14
C SER A 135 -18.56 4.20 5.58
N LEU A 136 -18.56 5.49 5.90
CA LEU A 136 -18.37 5.99 7.27
C LEU A 136 -19.46 5.57 8.26
N GLN A 137 -20.61 5.09 7.77
CA GLN A 137 -21.73 4.61 8.59
C GLN A 137 -21.73 3.09 8.76
N ARG A 138 -20.78 2.39 8.12
CA ARG A 138 -20.68 0.94 8.13
C ARG A 138 -19.48 0.50 8.96
N GLU A 139 -19.53 -0.71 9.47
CA GLU A 139 -18.36 -1.36 10.05
C GLU A 139 -17.31 -1.64 8.96
N VAL A 140 -16.04 -1.70 9.38
CA VAL A 140 -14.96 -2.02 8.44
C VAL A 140 -15.16 -3.46 7.97
N PRO A 141 -15.21 -3.72 6.64
CA PRO A 141 -15.48 -5.05 6.13
C PRO A 141 -14.44 -6.06 6.62
N GLU A 142 -14.89 -7.26 6.96
CA GLU A 142 -13.98 -8.41 7.10
C GLU A 142 -13.27 -8.66 5.76
N GLY A 143 -12.06 -9.23 5.85
CA GLY A 143 -11.16 -9.50 4.72
C GLY A 143 -11.82 -10.30 3.63
#